data_AF-A0AAV4WR05-F1
#
_entry.id   AF-A0AAV4WR05-F1
#
_cell.length_a   1.000
_cell.length_b   1.000
_cell.length_c   1.000
_cell.angle_alpha   90.00
_cell.angle_beta   90.00
_cell.angle_gamma   90.00
#
_symmetry.space_group_name_H-M   'P 1'
#
loop_
_entity.id
_entity.type
_entity.pdbx_description
1 polymer ?
#
loop_
_entity_poly.entity_id
_entity_poly.type
_entity_poly.pdbx_seq_one_letter_code
_entity_poly.pdbx_strand_id
1 'polypeptide(L)'
;MLVLLAYLIIQKLCFCAVNATVITDVTCRNEKQVYLPFKEFKSDACARCYKYMPSVAFREKLQYTKELGTLYDHRTNTTVEVDPFDISEELWNTFSEESFAKKWLSCCRAAMDCCNDMINAPPLSKGIKNCPRTWDGWQCWPDTPAGTTISLPCQEHIYFENGPPSCIKYAHKECLPNGTWYTNEYLREWTNYTTCGKREEHRQYLYFHIATFAISIIFIIPALIIFSAYKQLQVPRVTMHKNLFLSLLLKGFSSILFKSIVVADELKRRDSYQSIMEQNGAGCKILFILTKQISSCFYIVGWALPVVPVGIYAILRATLEDDKCWAFPVEIFEWIMNVPNLLSLLINIFFLCNILRVLVTKLRATHEKEPSQYRKAVRATLVLIPLFGLHFFLVIYKPHSGKCGILQAYTYFSYAMDGLQGCMVALIFCYLNGEVLYLLRRTHQRYKLHNQFRNRKNSGIMRRWSTTLTTMNDSQNHNSHHKTKSGDHKPKETANHSQKVADSNERSKT
;
A
#
# COMPACT_ATOMS: atom_id res chain seq x y z
N MET A 1 3.49 13.17 55.41
CA MET A 1 2.66 11.93 55.39
C MET A 1 1.31 12.11 56.09
N LEU A 2 1.23 12.70 57.29
CA LEU A 2 -0.05 12.95 57.98
C LEU A 2 -0.97 14.00 57.30
N VAL A 3 -0.40 14.98 56.59
CA VAL A 3 -1.18 16.00 55.85
C VAL A 3 -1.85 15.44 54.59
N LEU A 4 -1.23 14.45 53.93
CA LEU A 4 -1.80 13.76 52.76
C LEU A 4 -2.93 12.79 53.14
N LEU A 5 -2.82 12.15 54.30
CA LEU A 5 -3.89 11.32 54.87
C LEU A 5 -5.08 12.17 55.32
N ALA A 6 -4.86 13.35 55.89
CA ALA A 6 -5.94 14.28 56.24
C ALA A 6 -6.69 14.82 55.00
N TYR A 7 -5.97 15.12 53.92
CA TYR A 7 -6.58 15.57 52.66
C TYR A 7 -7.46 14.49 52.00
N LEU A 8 -7.03 13.22 52.04
CA LEU A 8 -7.81 12.09 51.52
C LEU A 8 -9.02 11.72 52.39
N ILE A 9 -8.96 11.97 53.70
CA ILE A 9 -10.09 11.73 54.62
C ILE A 9 -11.13 12.85 54.51
N ILE A 10 -10.72 14.11 54.31
CA ILE A 10 -11.64 15.24 54.10
C ILE A 10 -12.36 15.12 52.75
N GLN A 11 -11.71 14.58 51.71
CA GLN A 11 -12.37 14.29 50.43
C GLN A 11 -13.39 13.14 50.51
N LYS A 12 -13.21 12.18 51.44
CA LYS A 12 -14.15 11.07 51.66
C LYS A 12 -15.33 11.40 52.58
N LEU A 13 -15.26 12.48 53.38
CA LEU A 13 -16.32 12.86 54.33
C LEU A 13 -17.25 13.98 53.82
N CYS A 14 -17.00 14.53 52.63
CA CYS A 14 -17.86 15.57 52.03
C CYS A 14 -18.95 15.00 51.09
N PHE A 15 -19.26 13.71 51.18
CA PHE A 15 -20.42 13.09 50.54
C PHE A 15 -21.42 12.68 51.62
N CYS A 16 -22.18 13.64 52.12
CA CYS A 16 -23.42 13.36 52.83
C CYS A 16 -24.55 14.24 52.26
N ALA A 17 -25.54 13.54 51.73
CA ALA A 17 -26.92 13.95 51.58
C ALA A 17 -27.17 15.27 50.83
N VAL A 18 -27.03 15.24 49.51
CA VAL A 18 -28.01 15.94 48.67
C VAL A 18 -29.22 15.03 48.64
N ASN A 19 -30.33 15.47 49.25
CA ASN A 19 -31.64 14.86 49.08
C ASN A 19 -31.91 14.75 47.58
N ALA A 20 -31.76 13.54 47.05
CA ALA A 20 -32.23 13.19 45.73
C ALA A 20 -33.75 13.23 45.78
N THR A 21 -34.34 14.38 45.46
CA THR A 21 -35.61 14.35 44.75
C THR A 21 -35.36 13.51 43.52
N VAL A 22 -35.90 12.28 43.50
CA VAL A 22 -35.85 11.39 42.36
C VAL A 22 -36.57 12.09 41.22
N ILE A 23 -35.82 12.78 40.36
CA ILE A 23 -36.32 13.25 39.07
C ILE A 23 -36.34 11.99 38.20
N THR A 24 -37.49 11.33 38.15
CA THR A 24 -37.75 10.11 37.38
C THR A 24 -37.77 10.34 35.86
N ASP A 25 -37.61 11.57 35.38
CA ASP A 25 -37.80 11.93 33.96
C ASP A 25 -36.48 12.09 33.18
N VAL A 26 -35.36 11.75 33.79
CA VAL A 26 -34.04 11.92 33.17
C VAL A 26 -33.79 10.76 32.19
N THR A 27 -33.88 11.06 30.90
CA THR A 27 -33.80 10.07 29.82
C THR A 27 -32.69 10.35 28.83
N CYS A 28 -32.13 9.29 28.26
CA CYS A 28 -31.03 9.33 27.30
C CYS A 28 -31.46 8.78 25.95
N ARG A 29 -31.07 9.47 24.87
CA ARG A 29 -31.49 9.16 23.51
C ARG A 29 -30.54 8.17 22.84
N ASN A 30 -31.08 7.08 22.32
CA ASN A 30 -30.33 6.10 21.52
C ASN A 30 -30.52 6.28 20.00
N GLU A 31 -29.78 5.49 19.21
CA GLU A 31 -29.80 5.49 17.74
C GLU A 31 -31.19 5.19 17.13
N LYS A 32 -32.08 4.55 17.89
CA LYS A 32 -33.47 4.26 17.50
C LYS A 32 -34.41 5.43 17.79
N GLN A 33 -33.85 6.58 18.22
CA GLN A 33 -34.60 7.78 18.59
C GLN A 33 -35.49 7.58 19.83
N VAL A 34 -35.19 6.57 20.65
CA VAL A 34 -35.91 6.27 21.89
C VAL A 34 -35.17 6.90 23.06
N TYR A 35 -35.95 7.50 23.97
CA TYR A 35 -35.47 8.06 25.23
C TYR A 35 -35.67 7.02 26.34
N LEU A 36 -34.59 6.57 26.93
CA LEU A 36 -34.58 5.52 27.96
C LEU A 36 -34.08 6.07 29.30
N PRO A 37 -34.62 5.62 30.44
CA PRO A 37 -34.02 5.89 31.74
C PRO A 37 -32.56 5.42 31.78
N PHE A 38 -31.71 6.07 32.59
CA PHE A 38 -30.27 5.77 32.65
C PHE A 38 -29.95 4.27 32.79
N LYS A 39 -30.70 3.55 33.64
CA LYS A 39 -30.48 2.11 33.88
C LYS A 39 -30.74 1.27 32.62
N GLU A 40 -31.85 1.52 31.93
CA GLU A 40 -32.20 0.80 30.69
C GLU A 40 -31.29 1.19 29.53
N PHE A 41 -30.93 2.48 29.44
CA PHE A 41 -29.98 2.97 28.45
C PHE A 41 -28.62 2.30 28.59
N LYS A 42 -28.11 2.16 29.83
CA LYS A 42 -26.83 1.50 30.13
C LYS A 42 -26.80 0.09 29.54
N SER A 43 -27.78 -0.74 29.88
CA SER A 43 -27.83 -2.13 29.44
C SER A 43 -28.03 -2.24 27.93
N ASP A 44 -28.93 -1.45 27.33
CA ASP A 44 -29.15 -1.44 25.87
C ASP A 44 -27.89 -1.00 25.10
N ALA A 45 -27.22 0.07 25.55
CA ALA A 45 -26.03 0.57 24.90
C ALA A 45 -24.87 -0.43 24.97
N CYS A 46 -24.68 -1.09 26.11
CA CYS A 46 -23.66 -2.13 26.27
C CYS A 46 -23.92 -3.38 25.42
N ALA A 47 -25.17 -3.82 25.34
CA ALA A 47 -25.57 -4.92 24.47
C ALA A 47 -25.37 -4.57 22.97
N ARG A 48 -25.58 -3.30 22.59
CA ARG A 48 -25.24 -2.79 21.24
C ARG A 48 -23.74 -2.75 20.99
N CYS A 49 -22.95 -2.27 21.95
CA CYS A 49 -21.49 -2.32 21.87
C CYS A 49 -21.01 -3.74 21.56
N TYR A 50 -21.57 -4.75 22.25
CA TYR A 50 -21.27 -6.18 21.99
C TYR A 50 -21.65 -6.60 20.56
N LYS A 51 -22.88 -6.27 20.14
CA LYS A 51 -23.40 -6.59 18.80
C LYS A 51 -22.47 -6.09 17.69
N TYR A 52 -21.96 -4.87 17.84
CA TYR A 52 -21.18 -4.17 16.83
C TYR A 52 -19.72 -4.65 16.71
N MET A 53 -19.23 -5.43 17.67
CA MET A 53 -17.90 -6.04 17.57
C MET A 53 -17.83 -7.08 16.46
N PRO A 54 -16.67 -7.23 15.79
CA PRO A 54 -16.49 -8.22 14.74
C PRO A 54 -16.52 -9.64 15.31
N SER A 55 -16.89 -10.62 14.50
CA SER A 55 -17.01 -12.01 14.95
C SER A 55 -15.71 -12.59 15.51
N VAL A 56 -14.54 -12.13 15.05
CA VAL A 56 -13.21 -12.54 15.55
C VAL A 56 -12.97 -12.17 17.03
N ALA A 57 -13.72 -11.21 17.56
CA ALA A 57 -13.65 -10.81 18.96
C ALA A 57 -14.21 -11.88 19.92
N PHE A 58 -14.88 -12.90 19.37
CA PHE A 58 -15.60 -13.90 20.14
C PHE A 58 -15.10 -15.30 19.80
N ARG A 59 -15.04 -16.15 20.81
CA ARG A 59 -15.05 -17.61 20.62
C ARG A 59 -16.42 -18.02 20.10
N GLU A 60 -17.45 -17.47 20.74
CA GLU A 60 -18.85 -17.80 20.54
C GLU A 60 -19.68 -16.53 20.72
N LYS A 61 -20.17 -15.95 19.63
CA LYS A 61 -20.85 -14.65 19.65
C LYS A 61 -22.33 -14.82 19.98
N LEU A 62 -22.77 -14.21 21.09
CA LEU A 62 -24.18 -14.15 21.46
C LEU A 62 -24.98 -13.25 20.51
N GLN A 63 -26.27 -13.53 20.35
CA GLN A 63 -27.13 -12.74 19.48
C GLN A 63 -27.81 -11.61 20.24
N TYR A 64 -27.72 -10.40 19.71
CA TYR A 64 -28.47 -9.25 20.22
C TYR A 64 -29.97 -9.44 19.94
N THR A 65 -30.79 -9.41 20.98
CA THR A 65 -32.24 -9.58 20.89
C THR A 65 -32.95 -8.26 20.56
N LYS A 66 -34.26 -8.30 20.38
CA LYS A 66 -35.07 -7.08 20.32
C LYS A 66 -35.38 -6.51 21.71
N GLU A 67 -35.19 -7.30 22.76
CA GLU A 67 -35.37 -6.90 24.15
C GLU A 67 -34.21 -6.01 24.59
N LEU A 68 -34.53 -4.98 25.38
CA LEU A 68 -33.56 -3.97 25.79
C LEU A 68 -32.47 -4.60 26.66
N GLY A 69 -31.21 -4.47 26.24
CA GLY A 69 -30.07 -4.83 27.06
C GLY A 69 -29.84 -6.32 27.30
N THR A 70 -30.48 -7.21 26.53
CA THR A 70 -30.26 -8.67 26.65
C THR A 70 -29.54 -9.24 25.41
N LEU A 71 -28.74 -10.27 25.67
CA LEU A 71 -28.09 -11.10 24.67
C LEU A 71 -28.65 -12.52 24.77
N TYR A 72 -28.75 -13.24 23.66
CA TYR A 72 -29.34 -14.58 23.61
C TYR A 72 -28.30 -15.60 23.15
N ASP A 73 -28.15 -16.67 23.94
CA ASP A 73 -27.36 -17.85 23.58
C ASP A 73 -28.29 -18.92 22.98
N HIS A 74 -28.07 -19.25 21.71
CA HIS A 74 -28.85 -20.26 20.99
C HIS A 74 -28.61 -21.69 21.51
N ARG A 75 -27.50 -21.95 22.18
CA ARG A 75 -27.08 -23.32 22.57
C ARG A 75 -27.71 -23.73 23.88
N THR A 76 -27.73 -22.82 24.85
CA THR A 76 -28.36 -23.00 26.16
C THR A 76 -29.81 -22.56 26.15
N ASN A 77 -30.26 -21.84 25.10
CA ASN A 77 -31.60 -21.27 24.98
C ASN A 77 -31.90 -20.31 26.16
N THR A 78 -30.88 -19.57 26.60
CA THR A 78 -30.93 -18.63 27.73
C THR A 78 -30.67 -17.20 27.25
N THR A 79 -31.23 -16.24 27.97
CA THR A 79 -30.91 -14.81 27.81
C THR A 79 -29.98 -14.37 28.92
N VAL A 80 -28.99 -13.56 28.55
CA VAL A 80 -28.00 -12.96 29.45
C VAL A 80 -28.26 -11.48 29.51
N GLU A 81 -28.51 -10.95 30.71
CA GLU A 81 -28.63 -9.51 30.94
C GLU A 81 -27.24 -8.87 30.94
N VAL A 82 -27.11 -7.72 30.28
CA VAL A 82 -25.83 -7.03 30.17
C VAL A 82 -25.68 -5.97 31.24
N ASP A 83 -24.78 -6.20 32.21
CA ASP A 83 -24.31 -5.18 33.15
C ASP A 83 -22.78 -5.01 33.09
N PRO A 84 -22.26 -3.83 32.70
CA PRO A 84 -20.81 -3.58 32.67
C PRO A 84 -20.16 -3.51 34.07
N PHE A 85 -20.93 -3.40 35.15
CA PHE A 85 -20.41 -3.38 36.52
C PHE A 85 -20.41 -4.75 37.20
N ASP A 86 -21.20 -5.69 36.68
CA ASP A 86 -21.31 -7.07 37.17
C ASP A 86 -21.34 -8.01 35.96
N ILE A 87 -20.16 -8.22 35.37
CA ILE A 87 -20.03 -9.00 34.14
C ILE A 87 -20.15 -10.48 34.49
N SER A 88 -21.20 -11.14 34.02
CA SER A 88 -21.36 -12.57 34.19
C SER A 88 -20.17 -13.34 33.58
N GLU A 89 -19.76 -14.43 34.24
CA GLU A 89 -18.71 -15.32 33.69
C GLU A 89 -19.09 -15.85 32.30
N GLU A 90 -20.39 -16.09 32.08
CA GLU A 90 -20.93 -16.48 30.78
C GLU A 90 -20.62 -15.46 29.69
N LEU A 91 -20.82 -14.16 29.95
CA LEU A 91 -20.53 -13.10 28.99
C LEU A 91 -19.02 -12.91 28.80
N TRP A 92 -18.23 -12.94 29.87
CA TRP A 92 -16.77 -12.77 29.79
C TRP A 92 -16.12 -13.88 28.97
N ASN A 93 -16.59 -15.13 29.10
CA ASN A 93 -16.05 -16.28 28.39
C ASN A 93 -16.39 -16.30 26.89
N THR A 94 -17.30 -15.44 26.42
CA THR A 94 -17.60 -15.31 24.98
C THR A 94 -16.45 -14.66 24.22
N PHE A 95 -15.63 -13.82 24.86
CA PHE A 95 -14.53 -13.13 24.21
C PHE A 95 -13.35 -14.06 23.88
N SER A 96 -12.76 -13.92 22.69
CA SER A 96 -11.58 -14.70 22.28
C SER A 96 -10.35 -14.31 23.10
N GLU A 97 -10.19 -13.01 23.38
CA GLU A 97 -9.08 -12.41 24.12
C GLU A 97 -9.54 -11.33 25.11
N GLU A 98 -8.75 -11.09 26.15
CA GLU A 98 -8.99 -10.03 27.14
C GLU A 98 -8.97 -8.62 26.49
N SER A 99 -8.21 -8.45 25.42
CA SER A 99 -8.10 -7.19 24.66
C SER A 99 -9.45 -6.76 24.09
N PHE A 100 -10.26 -7.71 23.61
CA PHE A 100 -11.60 -7.46 23.08
C PHE A 100 -12.59 -7.11 24.19
N ALA A 101 -12.57 -7.83 25.31
CA ALA A 101 -13.41 -7.53 26.47
C ALA A 101 -13.15 -6.10 27.00
N LYS A 102 -11.88 -5.66 27.03
CA LYS A 102 -11.52 -4.28 27.41
C LYS A 102 -12.09 -3.23 26.44
N LYS A 103 -12.07 -3.48 25.12
CA LYS A 103 -12.67 -2.58 24.11
C LYS A 103 -14.19 -2.50 24.26
N TRP A 104 -14.84 -3.63 24.52
CA TRP A 104 -16.26 -3.65 24.82
C TRP A 104 -16.61 -2.80 26.06
N LEU A 105 -15.87 -2.99 27.16
CA LEU A 105 -16.05 -2.17 28.37
C LEU A 105 -15.78 -0.68 28.14
N SER A 106 -14.79 -0.34 27.30
CA SER A 106 -14.53 1.04 26.91
C SER A 106 -15.74 1.64 26.15
N CYS A 107 -16.36 0.89 25.25
CA CYS A 107 -17.58 1.31 24.55
C CYS A 107 -18.75 1.53 25.54
N CYS A 108 -18.93 0.61 26.49
CA CYS A 108 -19.92 0.75 27.57
C CYS A 108 -19.72 2.02 28.39
N ARG A 109 -18.49 2.33 28.81
CA ARG A 109 -18.18 3.55 29.56
C ARG A 109 -18.48 4.80 28.75
N ALA A 110 -18.03 4.84 27.49
CA ALA A 110 -18.32 5.96 26.59
C ALA A 110 -19.83 6.20 26.40
N ALA A 111 -20.64 5.12 26.38
CA ALA A 111 -22.09 5.25 26.33
C ALA A 111 -22.67 5.85 27.62
N MET A 112 -22.22 5.39 28.79
CA MET A 112 -22.66 5.94 30.07
C MET A 112 -22.27 7.41 30.24
N ASP A 113 -21.04 7.78 29.85
CA ASP A 113 -20.58 9.16 29.85
C ASP A 113 -21.42 10.02 28.91
N CYS A 114 -21.73 9.51 27.72
CA CYS A 114 -22.64 10.18 26.79
C CYS A 114 -24.03 10.43 27.39
N CYS A 115 -24.59 9.45 28.09
CA CYS A 115 -25.87 9.60 28.77
C CYS A 115 -25.77 10.65 29.88
N ASN A 116 -24.70 10.65 30.68
CA ASN A 116 -24.46 11.72 31.67
C ASN A 116 -24.37 13.10 31.00
N ASP A 117 -23.71 13.23 29.86
CA ASP A 117 -23.64 14.48 29.11
C ASP A 117 -25.02 14.91 28.59
N MET A 118 -25.84 13.98 28.12
CA MET A 118 -27.22 14.26 27.69
C MET A 118 -28.08 14.82 28.81
N ILE A 119 -27.91 14.28 30.00
CA ILE A 119 -28.67 14.63 31.20
C ILE A 119 -28.28 16.02 31.69
N ASN A 120 -26.98 16.31 31.69
CA ASN A 120 -26.44 17.54 32.27
C ASN A 120 -26.47 18.73 31.29
N ALA A 121 -26.56 18.48 29.98
CA ALA A 121 -26.56 19.57 29.01
C ALA A 121 -27.93 20.28 28.94
N PRO A 122 -27.95 21.61 28.74
CA PRO A 122 -29.16 22.42 28.83
C PRO A 122 -30.21 22.03 27.78
N PRO A 123 -31.50 22.24 28.04
CA PRO A 123 -32.55 22.00 27.05
C PRO A 123 -32.36 22.93 25.84
N LEU A 124 -32.74 22.45 24.66
CA LEU A 124 -32.61 23.23 23.43
C LEU A 124 -33.46 24.51 23.49
N SER A 125 -32.86 25.64 23.11
CA SER A 125 -33.54 26.94 23.02
C SER A 125 -34.70 26.88 22.01
N LYS A 126 -35.89 27.31 22.45
CA LYS A 126 -37.08 27.41 21.58
C LYS A 126 -36.78 28.30 20.37
N GLY A 127 -36.90 27.74 19.16
CA GLY A 127 -36.75 28.46 17.88
C GLY A 127 -35.52 28.10 17.05
N ILE A 128 -34.53 27.40 17.62
CA ILE A 128 -33.36 26.92 16.88
C ILE A 128 -33.61 25.47 16.43
N LYS A 129 -33.59 25.22 15.11
CA LYS A 129 -33.66 23.87 14.56
C LYS A 129 -32.30 23.20 14.70
N ASN A 130 -32.18 22.29 15.66
CA ASN A 130 -31.00 21.45 15.83
C ASN A 130 -31.41 19.98 15.77
N CYS A 131 -30.50 19.13 15.31
CA CYS A 131 -30.59 17.70 15.52
C CYS A 131 -30.31 17.38 16.99
N PRO A 132 -31.13 16.52 17.62
CA PRO A 132 -30.98 16.21 19.03
C PRO A 132 -29.73 15.37 19.29
N ARG A 133 -29.05 15.63 20.40
CA ARG A 133 -27.96 14.80 20.91
C ARG A 133 -28.37 13.33 21.01
N THR A 134 -27.46 12.41 20.68
CA THR A 134 -27.78 10.97 20.61
C THR A 134 -26.55 10.07 20.72
N TRP A 135 -26.74 8.87 21.26
CA TRP A 135 -25.75 7.79 21.18
C TRP A 135 -26.06 6.94 19.96
N ASP A 136 -25.10 6.81 19.03
CA ASP A 136 -25.32 6.09 17.77
C ASP A 136 -24.84 4.63 17.79
N GLY A 137 -24.58 4.09 18.98
CA GLY A 137 -24.03 2.74 19.15
C GLY A 137 -22.52 2.68 19.25
N TRP A 138 -21.81 3.71 18.79
CA TRP A 138 -20.34 3.78 18.81
C TRP A 138 -19.81 4.99 19.57
N GLN A 139 -20.44 6.16 19.43
CA GLN A 139 -20.03 7.38 20.10
C GLN A 139 -21.19 8.34 20.36
N CYS A 140 -20.89 9.35 21.19
CA CYS A 140 -21.84 10.41 21.53
C CYS A 140 -21.85 11.51 20.47
N TRP A 141 -23.04 11.93 20.06
CA TRP A 141 -23.25 13.08 19.18
C TRP A 141 -23.97 14.19 19.94
N PRO A 142 -23.41 15.41 20.01
CA PRO A 142 -24.07 16.54 20.68
C PRO A 142 -25.16 17.16 19.80
N ASP A 143 -25.92 18.10 20.36
CA ASP A 143 -26.87 18.88 19.58
C ASP A 143 -26.15 19.64 18.46
N THR A 144 -26.67 19.51 17.24
CA THR A 144 -26.00 20.03 16.05
C THR A 144 -26.95 20.93 15.27
N PRO A 145 -26.54 22.14 14.84
CA PRO A 145 -27.38 23.03 14.04
C PRO A 145 -27.88 22.40 12.74
N ALA A 146 -29.14 22.65 12.39
CA ALA A 146 -29.73 22.18 11.13
C ALA A 146 -28.96 22.68 9.90
N GLY A 147 -28.81 21.81 8.91
CA GLY A 147 -28.06 22.09 7.68
C GLY A 147 -26.54 22.03 7.83
N THR A 148 -26.02 21.44 8.92
CA THR A 148 -24.58 21.30 9.15
C THR A 148 -24.16 19.83 9.29
N THR A 149 -22.92 19.54 8.92
CA THR A 149 -22.29 18.23 9.13
C THR A 149 -21.26 18.35 10.23
N ILE A 150 -21.46 17.60 11.32
CA ILE A 150 -20.53 17.55 12.45
C ILE A 150 -19.52 16.42 12.26
N SER A 151 -18.28 16.68 12.66
CA SER A 151 -17.18 15.73 12.57
C SER A 151 -16.54 15.55 13.94
N LEU A 152 -16.46 14.30 14.42
CA LEU A 152 -15.90 13.96 15.72
C LEU A 152 -14.81 12.88 15.58
N PRO A 153 -13.78 12.90 16.44
CA PRO A 153 -12.72 11.89 16.41
C PRO A 153 -13.30 10.49 16.67
N CYS A 154 -12.88 9.51 15.88
CA CYS A 154 -13.30 8.12 16.08
C CYS A 154 -12.77 7.60 17.43
N GLN A 155 -13.63 6.90 18.17
CA GLN A 155 -13.28 6.36 19.49
C GLN A 155 -12.30 5.19 19.39
N GLU A 156 -11.45 5.03 20.41
CA GLU A 156 -10.41 3.99 20.43
C GLU A 156 -10.98 2.57 20.40
N HIS A 157 -12.15 2.35 21.01
CA HIS A 157 -12.81 1.05 21.06
C HIS A 157 -13.36 0.56 19.72
N ILE A 158 -13.35 1.39 18.68
CA ILE A 158 -13.77 1.01 17.32
C ILE A 158 -12.64 0.24 16.59
N TYR A 159 -11.40 0.35 17.07
CA TYR A 159 -10.24 -0.29 16.45
C TYR A 159 -10.01 -1.70 17.01
N PHE A 160 -10.71 -2.70 16.49
CA PHE A 160 -10.70 -4.07 17.05
C PHE A 160 -9.43 -4.88 16.75
N GLU A 161 -9.02 -4.97 15.49
CA GLU A 161 -7.91 -5.82 15.04
C GLU A 161 -6.55 -5.13 15.13
N ASN A 162 -6.55 -3.80 15.19
CA ASN A 162 -5.34 -2.98 15.21
C ASN A 162 -5.43 -1.98 16.35
N GLY A 163 -4.31 -1.55 16.92
CA GLY A 163 -4.30 -0.40 17.84
C GLY A 163 -4.88 0.87 17.18
N PRO A 164 -5.12 1.95 17.93
CA PRO A 164 -5.56 3.21 17.34
C PRO A 164 -4.58 3.69 16.24
N PRO A 165 -5.06 4.41 15.22
CA PRO A 165 -4.20 4.97 14.19
C PRO A 165 -3.23 5.98 14.80
N SER A 166 -2.01 6.04 14.26
CA SER A 166 -1.04 7.09 14.60
C SER A 166 -1.57 8.50 14.29
N CYS A 167 -2.59 8.59 13.42
CA CYS A 167 -3.32 9.81 13.13
C CYS A 167 -4.79 9.68 13.54
N ILE A 168 -5.31 10.67 14.26
CA ILE A 168 -6.74 10.77 14.57
C ILE A 168 -7.55 10.74 13.26
N LYS A 169 -8.53 9.84 13.20
CA LYS A 169 -9.53 9.79 12.13
C LYS A 169 -10.84 10.38 12.66
N TYR A 170 -11.70 10.83 11.77
CA TYR A 170 -12.97 11.47 12.12
C TYR A 170 -14.14 10.72 11.53
N ALA A 171 -15.21 10.57 12.29
CA ALA A 171 -16.51 10.16 11.80
C ALA A 171 -17.35 11.40 11.49
N HIS A 172 -18.30 11.28 10.57
CA HIS A 172 -19.13 12.40 10.12
C HIS A 172 -20.61 12.07 10.28
N LYS A 173 -21.40 13.00 10.81
CA LYS A 173 -22.85 12.88 10.92
C LYS A 173 -23.52 14.14 10.39
N GLU A 174 -24.51 13.98 9.52
CA GLU A 174 -25.18 15.09 8.84
C GLU A 174 -26.50 15.43 9.51
N CYS A 175 -26.67 16.71 9.86
CA CYS A 175 -27.93 17.24 10.36
C CYS A 175 -28.67 17.97 9.24
N LEU A 176 -29.84 17.46 8.87
CA LEU A 176 -30.62 18.00 7.76
C LEU A 176 -31.26 19.36 8.10
N PRO A 177 -31.62 20.19 7.10
CA PRO A 177 -32.23 21.52 7.33
C PRO A 177 -33.57 21.50 8.10
N ASN A 178 -34.22 20.34 8.16
CA ASN A 178 -35.46 20.14 8.93
C ASN A 178 -35.20 19.91 10.43
N GLY A 179 -33.94 19.78 10.88
CA GLY A 179 -33.57 19.49 12.26
C GLY A 179 -33.58 18.00 12.63
N THR A 180 -33.55 17.10 11.65
CA THR A 180 -33.41 15.65 11.88
C THR A 180 -32.08 15.14 11.35
N TRP A 181 -31.51 14.13 12.00
CA TRP A 181 -30.33 13.45 11.48
C TRP A 181 -30.61 12.80 10.13
N TYR A 182 -29.61 12.80 9.23
CA TYR A 182 -29.69 12.05 7.97
C TYR A 182 -29.95 10.57 8.25
N THR A 183 -30.86 9.97 7.48
CA THR A 183 -31.21 8.55 7.58
C THR A 183 -30.81 7.80 6.32
N ASN A 184 -30.34 6.55 6.50
CA ASN A 184 -30.00 5.67 5.39
C ASN A 184 -31.26 5.09 4.69
N GLU A 185 -31.04 4.24 3.69
CA GLU A 185 -32.09 3.50 2.95
C GLU A 185 -33.02 2.66 3.84
N TYR A 186 -32.61 2.34 5.07
CA TYR A 186 -33.38 1.60 6.05
C TYR A 186 -34.08 2.49 7.09
N LEU A 187 -34.17 3.80 6.83
CA LEU A 187 -34.80 4.80 7.72
C LEU A 187 -34.17 4.85 9.12
N ARG A 188 -32.88 4.53 9.24
CA ARG A 188 -32.12 4.66 10.49
C ARG A 188 -31.17 5.82 10.39
N GLU A 189 -31.01 6.55 11.50
CA GLU A 189 -29.97 7.57 11.58
C GLU A 189 -28.63 6.99 11.20
N TRP A 190 -27.92 7.71 10.35
CA TRP A 190 -26.70 7.20 9.76
C TRP A 190 -25.51 8.09 10.09
N THR A 191 -24.41 7.43 10.42
CA THR A 191 -23.12 8.04 10.69
C THR A 191 -22.09 7.46 9.74
N ASN A 192 -21.30 8.32 9.10
CA ASN A 192 -20.21 7.91 8.23
C ASN A 192 -18.96 7.55 9.04
N TYR A 193 -18.75 6.24 9.23
CA TYR A 193 -17.52 5.68 9.84
C TYR A 193 -16.49 5.19 8.82
N THR A 194 -16.70 5.39 7.51
CA THR A 194 -15.81 4.82 6.47
C THR A 194 -14.36 5.32 6.60
N THR A 195 -14.18 6.56 7.03
CA THR A 195 -12.90 7.24 7.30
C THR A 195 -12.18 6.73 8.54
N CYS A 196 -12.89 6.10 9.48
CA CYS A 196 -12.28 5.51 10.68
C CYS A 196 -11.52 4.22 10.35
N GLY A 197 -11.89 3.50 9.29
CA GLY A 197 -11.24 2.23 8.92
C GLY A 197 -9.83 2.42 8.36
N LYS A 198 -8.86 1.63 8.85
CA LYS A 198 -7.48 1.61 8.32
C LYS A 198 -7.32 0.81 7.02
N ARG A 199 -8.30 -0.03 6.67
CA ARG A 199 -8.21 -1.02 5.60
C ARG A 199 -7.95 -0.41 4.22
N GLU A 200 -8.65 0.67 3.89
CA GLU A 200 -8.52 1.35 2.60
C GLU A 200 -7.11 1.93 2.41
N GLU A 201 -6.58 2.56 3.46
CA GLU A 201 -5.23 3.13 3.50
C GLU A 201 -4.16 2.03 3.35
N HIS A 202 -4.28 0.92 4.08
CA HIS A 202 -3.39 -0.25 3.90
C HIS A 202 -3.45 -0.83 2.48
N ARG A 203 -4.65 -0.84 1.86
CA ARG A 203 -4.81 -1.31 0.48
C ARG A 203 -4.12 -0.39 -0.53
N GLN A 204 -4.21 0.92 -0.36
CA GLN A 204 -3.50 1.88 -1.20
C GLN A 204 -1.98 1.71 -1.08
N TYR A 205 -1.46 1.55 0.14
CA TYR A 205 -0.05 1.28 0.39
C TYR A 205 0.42 -0.03 -0.24
N LEU A 206 -0.39 -1.09 -0.16
CA LEU A 206 -0.09 -2.38 -0.76
C LEU A 206 0.07 -2.27 -2.28
N TYR A 207 -0.92 -1.68 -2.97
CA TYR A 207 -0.88 -1.54 -4.43
C TYR A 207 0.27 -0.64 -4.89
N PHE A 208 0.55 0.44 -4.16
CA PHE A 208 1.70 1.29 -4.44
C PHE A 208 3.02 0.49 -4.35
N HIS A 209 3.22 -0.29 -3.28
CA HIS A 209 4.44 -1.08 -3.13
C HIS A 209 4.56 -2.18 -4.21
N ILE A 210 3.46 -2.85 -4.56
CA ILE A 210 3.44 -3.80 -5.70
C ILE A 210 3.85 -3.11 -7.00
N ALA A 211 3.29 -1.93 -7.30
CA ALA A 211 3.61 -1.18 -8.51
C ALA A 211 5.10 -0.81 -8.58
N THR A 212 5.71 -0.40 -7.46
CA THR A 212 7.15 -0.08 -7.42
C THR A 212 8.04 -1.29 -7.74
N PHE A 213 7.72 -2.48 -7.23
CA PHE A 213 8.43 -3.71 -7.60
C PHE A 213 8.22 -4.08 -9.06
N ALA A 214 7.00 -3.94 -9.59
CA ALA A 214 6.71 -4.24 -10.99
C ALA A 214 7.52 -3.34 -11.94
N ILE A 215 7.60 -2.03 -11.65
CA ILE A 215 8.45 -1.09 -12.38
C ILE A 215 9.91 -1.55 -12.33
N SER A 216 10.41 -1.93 -11.16
CA SER A 216 11.78 -2.44 -11.00
C SER A 216 12.08 -3.64 -11.91
N ILE A 217 11.17 -4.62 -11.95
CA ILE A 217 11.31 -5.82 -12.81
C ILE A 217 11.36 -5.45 -14.30
N ILE A 218 10.51 -4.52 -14.76
CA ILE A 218 10.49 -4.04 -16.15
C ILE A 218 11.85 -3.47 -16.57
N PHE A 219 12.57 -2.81 -15.66
CA PHE A 219 13.91 -2.28 -15.93
C PHE A 219 15.02 -3.32 -15.79
N ILE A 220 14.90 -4.29 -14.88
CA ILE A 220 15.94 -5.30 -14.62
C ILE A 220 16.01 -6.34 -15.73
N ILE A 221 14.86 -6.82 -16.25
CA ILE A 221 14.85 -7.90 -17.25
C ILE A 221 15.66 -7.54 -18.51
N PRO A 222 15.44 -6.38 -19.17
CA PRO A 222 16.23 -6.01 -20.34
C PRO A 222 17.70 -5.76 -19.98
N ALA A 223 18.01 -5.24 -18.79
CA ALA A 223 19.39 -5.06 -18.35
C ALA A 223 20.16 -6.38 -18.24
N LEU A 224 19.53 -7.42 -17.67
CA LEU A 224 20.09 -8.78 -17.61
C LEU A 224 20.30 -9.38 -19.01
N ILE A 225 19.35 -9.14 -19.93
CA ILE A 225 19.47 -9.59 -21.32
C ILE A 225 20.66 -8.89 -22.00
N ILE A 226 20.79 -7.57 -21.87
CA ILE A 226 21.90 -6.79 -22.45
C ILE A 226 23.24 -7.33 -21.95
N PHE A 227 23.44 -7.44 -20.64
CA PHE A 227 24.73 -7.92 -20.11
C PHE A 227 25.04 -9.37 -20.49
N SER A 228 24.02 -10.19 -20.75
CA SER A 228 24.21 -11.59 -21.15
C SER A 228 24.49 -11.72 -22.64
N ALA A 229 23.84 -10.93 -23.49
CA ALA A 229 23.97 -10.97 -24.94
C ALA A 229 25.35 -10.48 -25.45
N TYR A 230 25.92 -9.45 -24.81
CA TYR A 230 27.21 -8.90 -25.24
C TYR A 230 28.39 -9.61 -24.56
N LYS A 231 29.10 -10.48 -25.31
CA LYS A 231 30.31 -11.16 -24.84
C LYS A 231 31.37 -10.20 -24.28
N GLN A 232 31.49 -9.00 -24.86
CA GLN A 232 32.41 -7.95 -24.41
C GLN A 232 32.12 -7.46 -22.98
N LEU A 233 30.87 -7.59 -22.52
CA LEU A 233 30.45 -7.21 -21.17
C LEU A 233 30.52 -8.38 -20.17
N GLN A 234 31.00 -9.57 -20.55
CA GLN A 234 31.06 -10.75 -19.65
C GLN A 234 32.33 -10.79 -18.78
N VAL A 235 32.75 -9.64 -18.27
CA VAL A 235 33.92 -9.48 -17.38
C VAL A 235 33.55 -9.85 -15.94
N PRO A 236 34.46 -10.36 -15.09
CA PRO A 236 34.15 -10.75 -13.70
C PRO A 236 33.39 -9.68 -12.89
N ARG A 237 33.73 -8.39 -13.07
CA ARG A 237 33.01 -7.27 -12.47
C ARG A 237 31.53 -7.25 -12.87
N VAL A 238 31.22 -7.42 -14.15
CA VAL A 238 29.83 -7.38 -14.65
C VAL A 238 29.08 -8.65 -14.24
N THR A 239 29.76 -9.79 -14.11
CA THR A 239 29.16 -11.00 -13.53
C THR A 239 28.65 -10.76 -12.10
N MET A 240 29.39 -10.00 -11.28
CA MET A 240 28.90 -9.59 -9.94
C MET A 240 27.63 -8.72 -10.03
N HIS A 241 27.56 -7.81 -11.02
CA HIS A 241 26.37 -6.98 -11.24
C HIS A 241 25.17 -7.80 -11.75
N LYS A 242 25.40 -8.81 -12.61
CA LYS A 242 24.33 -9.75 -13.03
C LYS A 242 23.75 -10.50 -11.84
N ASN A 243 24.59 -10.99 -10.95
CA ASN A 243 24.15 -11.68 -9.73
C ASN A 243 23.33 -10.73 -8.84
N LEU A 244 23.76 -9.48 -8.69
CA LEU A 244 22.97 -8.46 -8.00
C LEU A 244 21.61 -8.22 -8.69
N PHE A 245 21.57 -8.05 -10.01
CA PHE A 245 20.32 -7.86 -10.74
C PHE A 245 19.39 -9.07 -10.64
N LEU A 246 19.94 -10.29 -10.69
CA LEU A 246 19.16 -11.51 -10.51
C LEU A 246 18.58 -11.59 -9.08
N SER A 247 19.34 -11.18 -8.07
CA SER A 247 18.86 -11.12 -6.68
C SER A 247 17.68 -10.15 -6.52
N LEU A 248 17.78 -8.97 -7.13
CA LEU A 248 16.74 -7.94 -7.09
C LEU A 248 15.50 -8.35 -7.89
N LEU A 249 15.68 -9.10 -8.99
CA LEU A 249 14.59 -9.70 -9.75
C LEU A 249 13.84 -10.73 -8.91
N LEU A 250 14.54 -11.65 -8.25
CA LEU A 250 13.93 -12.67 -7.40
C LEU A 250 13.23 -12.05 -6.18
N LYS A 251 13.85 -11.05 -5.54
CA LYS A 251 13.21 -10.25 -4.47
C LYS A 251 11.91 -9.62 -4.94
N GLY A 252 11.93 -8.95 -6.11
CA GLY A 252 10.76 -8.29 -6.68
C GLY A 252 9.64 -9.28 -6.99
N PHE A 253 9.95 -10.38 -7.66
CA PHE A 253 8.97 -11.42 -8.01
C PHE A 253 8.36 -12.04 -6.75
N SER A 254 9.19 -12.46 -5.80
CA SER A 254 8.72 -13.06 -4.55
C SER A 254 7.87 -12.09 -3.72
N SER A 255 8.27 -10.81 -3.67
CA SER A 255 7.51 -9.77 -2.98
C SER A 255 6.13 -9.53 -3.60
N ILE A 256 6.04 -9.51 -4.95
CA ILE A 256 4.76 -9.36 -5.66
C ILE A 256 3.88 -10.59 -5.42
N LEU A 257 4.45 -11.79 -5.48
CA LEU A 257 3.73 -13.03 -5.24
C LEU A 257 3.12 -13.06 -3.84
N PHE A 258 3.94 -12.83 -2.80
CA PHE A 258 3.46 -12.79 -1.42
C PHE A 258 2.40 -11.70 -1.22
N LYS A 259 2.65 -10.47 -1.68
CA LYS A 259 1.71 -9.36 -1.49
C LYS A 259 0.38 -9.55 -2.23
N SER A 260 0.41 -10.08 -3.46
CA SER A 260 -0.78 -10.29 -4.27
C SER A 260 -1.62 -11.48 -3.80
N ILE A 261 -0.98 -12.57 -3.34
CA ILE A 261 -1.68 -13.80 -2.94
C ILE A 261 -2.12 -13.72 -1.47
N VAL A 262 -1.25 -13.23 -0.58
CA VAL A 262 -1.45 -13.29 0.88
C VAL A 262 -2.07 -11.99 1.39
N VAL A 263 -1.41 -10.86 1.14
CA VAL A 263 -1.80 -9.58 1.76
C VAL A 263 -3.04 -8.96 1.10
N ALA A 264 -3.17 -9.07 -0.23
CA ALA A 264 -4.32 -8.54 -0.95
C ALA A 264 -5.61 -9.32 -0.67
N ASP A 265 -5.51 -10.63 -0.48
CA ASP A 265 -6.65 -11.50 -0.12
C ASP A 265 -7.19 -11.11 1.26
N GLU A 266 -6.30 -10.95 2.24
CA GLU A 266 -6.67 -10.56 3.61
C GLU A 266 -7.38 -9.20 3.66
N LEU A 267 -6.89 -8.20 2.91
CA LEU A 267 -7.51 -6.87 2.87
C LEU A 267 -8.85 -6.82 2.13
N LYS A 268 -9.15 -7.79 1.25
CA LYS A 268 -10.38 -7.81 0.44
C LYS A 268 -11.59 -8.31 1.22
N ARG A 269 -11.41 -9.05 2.32
CA ARG A 269 -12.51 -9.82 2.93
C ARG A 269 -13.23 -9.04 4.04
N ARG A 270 -14.51 -8.73 3.81
CA ARG A 270 -15.39 -8.02 4.78
C ARG A 270 -16.25 -8.95 5.63
N ASP A 271 -16.52 -10.20 5.24
CA ASP A 271 -17.45 -11.06 5.97
C ASP A 271 -17.00 -12.52 6.00
N SER A 272 -16.90 -13.08 7.22
CA SER A 272 -17.14 -14.47 7.66
C SER A 272 -16.97 -15.67 6.70
N TYR A 273 -16.03 -15.67 5.76
CA TYR A 273 -15.57 -16.89 5.07
C TYR A 273 -14.10 -17.17 5.36
N GLN A 274 -13.77 -18.42 5.71
CA GLN A 274 -12.41 -18.86 5.98
C GLN A 274 -11.49 -18.51 4.79
N SER A 275 -10.35 -17.87 5.05
CA SER A 275 -9.36 -17.60 4.00
C SER A 275 -8.66 -18.89 3.59
N ILE A 276 -7.99 -18.88 2.43
CA ILE A 276 -7.01 -19.92 2.06
C ILE A 276 -5.95 -20.08 3.18
N MET A 277 -5.73 -19.00 3.95
CA MET A 277 -4.87 -18.95 5.13
C MET A 277 -5.43 -19.69 6.37
N GLU A 278 -6.75 -19.71 6.58
CA GLU A 278 -7.35 -20.50 7.67
C GLU A 278 -7.32 -21.99 7.38
N GLN A 279 -7.31 -22.40 6.10
CA GLN A 279 -7.10 -23.80 5.71
C GLN A 279 -5.61 -24.19 5.62
N ASN A 280 -4.70 -23.25 5.33
CA ASN A 280 -3.27 -23.51 5.12
C ASN A 280 -2.34 -22.50 5.82
N GLY A 281 -2.47 -22.35 7.14
CA GLY A 281 -1.60 -21.46 7.93
C GLY A 281 -0.09 -21.77 7.77
N ALA A 282 0.26 -23.06 7.65
CA ALA A 282 1.63 -23.50 7.36
C ALA A 282 2.13 -23.00 6.00
N GLY A 283 1.27 -22.97 4.99
CA GLY A 283 1.60 -22.47 3.64
C GLY A 283 1.95 -20.98 3.65
N CYS A 284 1.18 -20.16 4.38
CA CYS A 284 1.54 -18.74 4.56
C CYS A 284 2.89 -18.59 5.27
N LYS A 285 3.10 -19.29 6.40
CA LYS A 285 4.35 -19.19 7.18
C LYS A 285 5.56 -19.57 6.32
N ILE A 286 5.46 -20.67 5.58
CA ILE A 286 6.50 -21.12 4.64
C ILE A 286 6.72 -20.08 3.54
N LEU A 287 5.66 -19.56 2.90
CA LEU A 287 5.80 -18.58 1.83
C LEU A 287 6.42 -17.28 2.33
N PHE A 288 6.05 -16.80 3.53
CA PHE A 288 6.66 -15.63 4.16
C PHE A 288 8.16 -15.83 4.40
N ILE A 289 8.54 -16.96 5.02
CA ILE A 289 9.94 -17.32 5.27
C ILE A 289 10.70 -17.42 3.94
N LEU A 290 10.11 -18.09 2.95
CA LEU A 290 10.70 -18.22 1.61
C LEU A 290 10.89 -16.85 0.95
N THR A 291 9.94 -15.91 1.05
CA THR A 291 10.12 -14.56 0.50
C THR A 291 11.26 -13.81 1.18
N LYS A 292 11.41 -13.95 2.50
CA LYS A 292 12.53 -13.36 3.25
C LYS A 292 13.87 -14.01 2.89
N GLN A 293 13.87 -15.33 2.73
CA GLN A 293 15.06 -16.10 2.39
C GLN A 293 15.50 -15.88 0.94
N ILE A 294 14.57 -15.91 -0.02
CA ILE A 294 14.82 -15.69 -1.46
C ILE A 294 15.36 -14.27 -1.71
N SER A 295 14.85 -13.26 -0.98
CA SER A 295 15.41 -11.90 -1.03
C SER A 295 16.87 -11.82 -0.60
N SER A 296 17.37 -12.83 0.13
CA SER A 296 18.71 -12.85 0.73
C SER A 296 19.65 -13.87 0.06
N CYS A 297 19.17 -14.64 -0.92
CA CYS A 297 19.98 -15.61 -1.65
C CYS A 297 21.00 -14.90 -2.56
N PHE A 298 22.31 -15.02 -2.30
CA PHE A 298 23.37 -15.40 -3.27
C PHE A 298 24.76 -15.51 -2.60
N TYR A 299 25.49 -16.60 -2.91
CA TYR A 299 26.82 -17.04 -2.43
C TYR A 299 26.98 -17.42 -0.96
N ILE A 300 27.81 -18.45 -0.68
CA ILE A 300 28.04 -19.14 0.61
C ILE A 300 28.14 -18.20 1.83
N VAL A 301 28.76 -17.03 1.68
CA VAL A 301 28.87 -16.00 2.74
C VAL A 301 27.54 -15.26 3.01
N GLY A 302 26.71 -15.10 1.99
CA GLY A 302 25.35 -14.57 2.09
C GLY A 302 24.29 -15.55 2.61
N TRP A 303 24.62 -16.84 2.86
CA TRP A 303 23.67 -17.82 3.42
C TRP A 303 23.63 -17.83 4.94
N ALA A 304 24.78 -17.77 5.60
CA ALA A 304 24.86 -17.90 7.06
C ALA A 304 24.24 -16.70 7.79
N LEU A 305 24.42 -15.50 7.22
CA LEU A 305 24.01 -14.25 7.88
C LEU A 305 22.48 -14.02 7.91
N PRO A 306 21.69 -14.36 6.87
CA PRO A 306 20.23 -14.17 6.89
C PRO A 306 19.45 -15.36 7.46
N VAL A 307 19.97 -16.60 7.37
CA VAL A 307 19.29 -17.80 7.89
C VAL A 307 19.17 -17.75 9.42
N VAL A 308 20.22 -17.31 10.12
CA VAL A 308 20.22 -17.28 11.58
C VAL A 308 19.16 -16.32 12.16
N PRO A 309 19.07 -15.05 11.74
CA PRO A 309 18.02 -14.13 12.18
C PRO A 309 16.61 -14.56 11.79
N VAL A 310 16.42 -15.11 10.57
CA VAL A 310 15.11 -15.60 10.12
C VAL A 310 14.68 -16.82 10.93
N GLY A 311 15.60 -17.73 11.25
CA GLY A 311 15.35 -18.87 12.12
C GLY A 311 14.99 -18.45 13.55
N ILE A 312 15.74 -17.52 14.13
CA ILE A 312 15.43 -16.96 15.46
C ILE A 312 14.05 -16.29 15.46
N TYR A 313 13.74 -15.48 14.45
CA TYR A 313 12.42 -14.86 14.30
C TYR A 313 11.30 -15.90 14.23
N ALA A 314 11.48 -16.95 13.42
CA ALA A 314 10.50 -18.01 13.25
C ALA A 314 10.24 -18.77 14.56
N ILE A 315 11.30 -19.10 15.31
CA ILE A 315 11.18 -19.81 16.60
C ILE A 315 10.48 -18.93 17.64
N LEU A 316 10.86 -17.66 17.75
CA LEU A 316 10.25 -16.74 18.73
C LEU A 316 8.78 -16.47 18.40
N ARG A 317 8.43 -16.28 17.13
CA ARG A 317 7.02 -16.11 16.73
C ARG A 317 6.21 -17.37 16.97
N ALA A 318 6.76 -18.56 16.69
CA ALA A 318 6.05 -19.81 16.95
C ALA A 318 5.84 -20.11 18.45
N THR A 319 6.68 -19.58 19.34
CA THR A 319 6.63 -19.89 20.78
C THR A 319 5.90 -18.84 21.62
N LEU A 320 5.96 -17.56 21.22
CA LEU A 320 5.41 -16.46 22.01
C LEU A 320 4.06 -15.95 21.49
N GLU A 321 3.85 -15.93 20.17
CA GLU A 321 2.64 -15.36 19.54
C GLU A 321 2.36 -16.06 18.20
N ASP A 322 1.82 -17.29 18.24
CA ASP A 322 1.58 -18.08 17.03
C ASP A 322 0.27 -17.68 16.33
N ASP A 323 0.33 -16.61 15.55
CA ASP A 323 -0.75 -16.25 14.64
C ASP A 323 -0.87 -17.28 13.50
N LYS A 324 -2.09 -17.42 12.94
CA LYS A 324 -2.34 -18.32 11.78
C LYS A 324 -1.43 -18.00 10.58
N CYS A 325 -0.98 -16.74 10.43
CA CYS A 325 -0.10 -16.28 9.36
C CYS A 325 0.76 -15.08 9.81
N TRP A 326 2.07 -15.12 9.55
CA TRP A 326 3.01 -14.05 9.95
C TRP A 326 3.08 -12.89 8.93
N ALA A 327 1.96 -12.54 8.31
CA ALA A 327 1.90 -11.48 7.30
C ALA A 327 1.96 -10.07 7.90
N PHE A 328 1.46 -9.89 9.13
CA PHE A 328 1.53 -8.62 9.85
C PHE A 328 2.72 -8.63 10.81
N PRO A 329 3.58 -7.60 10.76
CA PRO A 329 4.71 -7.54 11.64
C PRO A 329 4.31 -7.06 13.04
N VAL A 330 4.98 -7.62 14.05
CA VAL A 330 4.95 -7.13 15.43
C VAL A 330 6.27 -6.41 15.69
N GLU A 331 6.21 -5.15 16.14
CA GLU A 331 7.34 -4.21 16.17
C GLU A 331 8.58 -4.78 16.88
N ILE A 332 8.41 -5.53 17.98
CA ILE A 332 9.54 -6.06 18.75
C ILE A 332 10.29 -7.16 18.00
N PHE A 333 9.58 -7.99 17.23
CA PHE A 333 10.17 -9.08 16.46
C PHE A 333 10.75 -8.60 15.12
N GLU A 334 10.30 -7.47 14.58
CA GLU A 334 10.88 -6.88 13.36
C GLU A 334 12.36 -6.50 13.53
N TRP A 335 12.76 -6.04 14.71
CA TRP A 335 14.14 -5.64 14.97
C TRP A 335 15.13 -6.80 14.85
N ILE A 336 14.69 -8.04 15.11
CA ILE A 336 15.51 -9.25 14.94
C ILE A 336 15.96 -9.39 13.48
N MET A 337 15.07 -9.08 12.53
CA MET A 337 15.40 -9.10 11.10
C MET A 337 16.13 -7.83 10.65
N ASN A 338 15.87 -6.67 11.29
CA ASN A 338 16.45 -5.39 10.87
C ASN A 338 17.88 -5.15 11.39
N VAL A 339 18.26 -5.70 12.55
CA VAL A 339 19.61 -5.53 13.14
C VAL A 339 20.75 -6.02 12.22
N PRO A 340 20.69 -7.23 11.64
CA PRO A 340 21.71 -7.69 10.69
C PRO A 340 21.82 -6.79 9.45
N ASN A 341 20.67 -6.29 8.96
CA ASN A 341 20.62 -5.35 7.84
C ASN A 341 21.32 -4.03 8.20
N LEU A 342 21.04 -3.48 9.38
CA LEU A 342 21.71 -2.28 9.89
C LEU A 342 23.23 -2.50 10.02
N LEU A 343 23.66 -3.64 10.56
CA LEU A 343 25.07 -3.97 10.68
C LEU A 343 25.75 -4.04 9.30
N SER A 344 25.11 -4.70 8.32
CA SER A 344 25.63 -4.75 6.95
C SER A 344 25.73 -3.36 6.31
N LEU A 345 24.77 -2.48 6.61
CA LEU A 345 24.76 -1.11 6.14
C LEU A 345 25.91 -0.29 6.74
N LEU A 346 26.17 -0.43 8.05
CA LEU A 346 27.29 0.22 8.73
C LEU A 346 28.65 -0.23 8.17
N ILE A 347 28.80 -1.53 7.89
CA ILE A 347 29.99 -2.07 7.23
C ILE A 347 30.15 -1.50 5.82
N ASN A 348 29.06 -1.41 5.04
CA ASN A 348 29.08 -0.80 3.71
C ASN A 348 29.43 0.69 3.74
N ILE A 349 28.96 1.44 4.76
CA ILE A 349 29.34 2.84 4.98
C ILE A 349 30.83 2.95 5.26
N PHE A 350 31.37 2.10 6.14
CA PHE A 350 32.80 2.08 6.45
C PHE A 350 33.64 1.83 5.19
N PHE A 351 33.25 0.86 4.35
CA PHE A 351 33.89 0.62 3.07
C PHE A 351 33.77 1.81 2.11
N LEU A 352 32.60 2.45 2.02
CA LEU A 352 32.43 3.64 1.19
C LEU A 352 33.34 4.78 1.66
N CYS A 353 33.42 5.04 2.96
CA CYS A 353 34.31 6.05 3.54
C CYS A 353 35.78 5.76 3.21
N ASN A 354 36.21 4.51 3.29
CA ASN A 354 37.56 4.12 2.90
C ASN A 354 37.83 4.29 1.40
N ILE A 355 36.90 3.86 0.54
CA ILE A 355 36.99 4.06 -0.91
C ILE A 355 37.05 5.55 -1.24
N LEU A 356 36.20 6.36 -0.60
CA LEU A 356 36.18 7.81 -0.75
C LEU A 356 37.49 8.44 -0.30
N ARG A 357 38.03 8.05 0.86
CA ARG A 357 39.32 8.53 1.35
C ARG A 357 40.41 8.24 0.34
N VAL A 358 40.52 6.99 -0.12
CA VAL A 358 41.54 6.60 -1.11
C VAL A 358 41.37 7.36 -2.43
N LEU A 359 40.14 7.47 -2.95
CA LEU A 359 39.84 8.20 -4.18
C LEU A 359 40.19 9.69 -4.06
N VAL A 360 39.78 10.34 -2.96
CA VAL A 360 40.05 11.77 -2.71
C VAL A 360 41.54 12.01 -2.49
N THR A 361 42.23 11.16 -1.73
CA THR A 361 43.68 11.27 -1.53
C THR A 361 44.43 11.11 -2.85
N LYS A 362 44.04 10.15 -3.71
CA LYS A 362 44.63 9.98 -5.03
C LYS A 362 44.33 11.16 -5.96
N LEU A 363 43.10 11.67 -5.98
CA LEU A 363 42.71 12.84 -6.78
C LEU A 363 43.42 14.13 -6.34
N ARG A 364 43.60 14.33 -5.02
CA ARG A 364 44.36 15.48 -4.49
C ARG A 364 45.85 15.39 -4.80
N ALA A 365 46.41 14.17 -4.81
CA ALA A 365 47.84 13.96 -5.09
C ALA A 365 48.20 14.12 -6.57
N THR A 366 47.27 13.90 -7.51
CA THR A 366 47.58 13.98 -8.93
C THR A 366 47.50 15.41 -9.49
N HIS A 367 46.59 16.30 -9.07
CA HIS A 367 46.52 17.67 -9.63
C HIS A 367 45.85 18.70 -8.71
N GLU A 368 46.55 19.79 -8.41
CA GLU A 368 46.00 20.97 -7.72
C GLU A 368 45.11 21.81 -8.66
N LYS A 369 43.86 22.09 -8.25
CA LYS A 369 42.96 23.17 -8.73
C LYS A 369 42.09 22.97 -10.00
N GLU A 370 41.41 21.84 -10.20
CA GLU A 370 40.26 21.79 -11.13
C GLU A 370 38.92 21.41 -10.42
N PRO A 371 38.00 22.35 -10.19
CA PRO A 371 36.70 22.07 -9.54
C PRO A 371 35.80 21.12 -10.36
N SER A 372 36.08 20.95 -11.65
CA SER A 372 35.37 20.03 -12.55
C SER A 372 35.57 18.54 -12.17
N GLN A 373 36.74 18.17 -11.64
CA GLN A 373 37.07 16.80 -11.19
C GLN A 373 36.39 16.47 -9.84
N TYR A 374 36.25 17.44 -8.94
CA TYR A 374 35.49 17.25 -7.69
C TYR A 374 34.02 16.89 -8.00
N ARG A 375 33.39 17.56 -8.96
CA ARG A 375 32.05 17.21 -9.45
C ARG A 375 31.97 15.80 -10.05
N LYS A 376 33.01 15.34 -10.76
CA LYS A 376 33.09 13.96 -11.28
C LYS A 376 33.21 12.94 -10.15
N ALA A 377 34.02 13.22 -9.13
CA ALA A 377 34.16 12.37 -7.95
C ALA A 377 32.84 12.27 -7.17
N VAL A 378 32.20 13.40 -6.85
CA VAL A 378 30.88 13.43 -6.19
C VAL A 378 29.83 12.67 -6.99
N ARG A 379 29.80 12.84 -8.32
CA ARG A 379 28.88 12.08 -9.20
C ARG A 379 29.14 10.57 -9.15
N ALA A 380 30.40 10.15 -9.08
CA ALA A 380 30.76 8.74 -8.90
C ALA A 380 30.33 8.22 -7.52
N THR A 381 30.44 9.02 -6.47
CA THR A 381 29.95 8.67 -5.13
C THR A 381 28.44 8.50 -5.07
N LEU A 382 27.69 9.39 -5.73
CA LEU A 382 26.22 9.30 -5.79
C LEU A 382 25.76 8.00 -6.48
N VAL A 383 26.54 7.50 -7.44
CA VAL A 383 26.30 6.21 -8.11
C VAL A 383 26.49 5.01 -7.16
N LEU A 384 27.35 5.13 -6.14
CA LEU A 384 27.61 4.07 -5.16
C LEU A 384 26.50 3.96 -4.10
N ILE A 385 25.69 5.00 -3.87
CA ILE A 385 24.63 5.03 -2.85
C ILE A 385 23.54 3.97 -3.10
N PRO A 386 22.91 3.85 -4.29
CA PRO A 386 21.92 2.80 -4.54
C PRO A 386 22.51 1.40 -4.59
N LEU A 387 23.79 1.27 -4.98
CA LEU A 387 24.49 -0.01 -5.06
C LEU A 387 24.72 -0.62 -3.67
N PHE A 388 25.18 0.19 -2.72
CA PHE A 388 25.43 -0.25 -1.35
C PHE A 388 24.19 -0.17 -0.44
N GLY A 389 23.05 0.29 -0.95
CA GLY A 389 21.81 0.39 -0.18
C GLY A 389 21.81 1.53 0.85
N LEU A 390 22.69 2.54 0.72
CA LEU A 390 22.85 3.59 1.74
C LEU A 390 21.60 4.44 1.98
N HIS A 391 20.73 4.51 0.97
CA HIS A 391 19.44 5.17 1.07
C HIS A 391 18.49 4.51 2.09
N PHE A 392 18.71 3.24 2.44
CA PHE A 392 17.94 2.57 3.49
C PHE A 392 18.18 3.12 4.90
N PHE A 393 19.27 3.87 5.13
CA PHE A 393 19.48 4.55 6.41
C PHE A 393 18.34 5.54 6.72
N LEU A 394 17.79 6.19 5.69
CA LEU A 394 16.67 7.12 5.83
C LEU A 394 15.33 6.41 6.12
N VAL A 395 15.28 5.10 5.93
CA VAL A 395 14.06 4.29 5.92
C VAL A 395 14.01 3.28 7.06
N ILE A 396 15.13 3.09 7.79
CA ILE A 396 15.22 2.06 8.84
C ILE A 396 14.47 2.43 10.12
N TYR A 397 14.38 3.72 10.45
CA TYR A 397 13.72 4.19 11.67
C TYR A 397 12.32 4.70 11.35
N LYS A 398 11.31 3.82 11.53
CA LYS A 398 9.91 4.22 11.42
C LYS A 398 9.56 5.20 12.54
N PRO A 399 9.19 6.46 12.23
CA PRO A 399 8.83 7.42 13.25
C PRO A 399 7.53 6.98 13.94
N HIS A 400 7.58 6.79 15.26
CA HIS A 400 6.42 6.37 16.06
C HIS A 400 5.42 7.53 16.30
N SER A 401 5.91 8.77 16.28
CA SER A 401 5.10 9.96 16.55
C SER A 401 5.51 11.11 15.64
N GLY A 402 4.54 11.75 14.99
CA GLY A 402 4.77 12.86 14.08
C GLY A 402 3.48 13.38 13.46
N LYS A 403 3.55 14.53 12.77
CA LYS A 403 2.40 15.06 12.01
C LYS A 403 1.95 14.01 10.98
N CYS A 404 0.64 13.81 10.85
CA CYS A 404 0.09 12.75 10.00
C CYS A 404 0.63 12.76 8.57
N GLY A 405 0.70 13.94 7.94
CA GLY A 405 1.22 14.07 6.57
C GLY A 405 2.69 13.63 6.43
N ILE A 406 3.51 13.83 7.46
CA ILE A 406 4.92 13.39 7.45
C ILE A 406 5.01 11.88 7.53
N LEU A 407 4.19 11.24 8.37
CA LEU A 407 4.17 9.79 8.53
C LEU A 407 3.69 9.09 7.24
N GLN A 408 2.66 9.64 6.59
CA GLN A 408 2.18 9.14 5.30
C GLN A 408 3.24 9.32 4.20
N ALA A 409 3.86 10.50 4.10
CA ALA A 409 4.95 10.76 3.15
C ALA A 409 6.14 9.82 3.38
N TYR A 410 6.54 9.61 4.63
CA TYR A 410 7.59 8.67 5.01
C TYR A 410 7.27 7.24 4.56
N THR A 411 6.01 6.80 4.74
CA THR A 411 5.56 5.45 4.37
C THR A 411 5.65 5.24 2.85
N TYR A 412 5.14 6.19 2.05
CA TYR A 412 5.28 6.13 0.59
C TYR A 412 6.74 6.19 0.14
N PHE A 413 7.54 7.08 0.73
CA PHE A 413 8.96 7.21 0.42
C PHE A 413 9.74 5.93 0.72
N SER A 414 9.47 5.31 1.87
CA SER A 414 10.03 4.02 2.29
C SER A 414 9.74 2.92 1.26
N TYR A 415 8.47 2.74 0.88
CA TYR A 415 8.08 1.73 -0.10
C TYR A 415 8.65 2.01 -1.50
N ALA A 416 8.72 3.27 -1.90
CA ALA A 416 9.33 3.65 -3.17
C ALA A 416 10.83 3.32 -3.18
N MET A 417 11.55 3.63 -2.11
CA MET A 417 12.97 3.33 -1.97
C MET A 417 13.25 1.82 -2.03
N ASP A 418 12.48 1.03 -1.28
CA ASP A 418 12.60 -0.43 -1.26
C ASP A 418 12.25 -1.08 -2.61
N GLY A 419 11.13 -0.68 -3.21
CA GLY A 419 10.65 -1.27 -4.45
C GLY A 419 11.47 -0.87 -5.68
N LEU A 420 11.90 0.41 -5.77
CA LEU A 420 12.59 0.95 -6.93
C LEU A 420 14.12 0.77 -6.91
N GLN A 421 14.70 0.16 -5.86
CA GLN A 421 16.15 -0.05 -5.76
C GLN A 421 16.73 -0.68 -7.04
N GLY A 422 16.09 -1.74 -7.55
CA GLY A 422 16.54 -2.41 -8.77
C GLY A 422 16.42 -1.56 -10.04
N CYS A 423 15.38 -0.73 -10.14
CA CYS A 423 15.27 0.29 -11.20
C CYS A 423 16.45 1.27 -11.15
N MET A 424 16.75 1.82 -9.96
CA MET A 424 17.85 2.77 -9.78
C MET A 424 19.20 2.15 -10.17
N VAL A 425 19.48 0.93 -9.72
CA VAL A 425 20.71 0.21 -10.05
C VAL A 425 20.77 -0.10 -11.56
N ALA A 426 19.67 -0.51 -12.19
CA ALA A 426 19.64 -0.81 -13.62
C ALA A 426 19.86 0.44 -14.48
N LEU A 427 19.23 1.56 -14.11
CA LEU A 427 19.45 2.86 -14.75
C LEU A 427 20.93 3.25 -14.70
N ILE A 428 21.56 3.18 -13.54
CA ILE A 428 22.92 3.64 -13.36
C ILE A 428 23.95 2.73 -14.05
N PHE A 429 23.87 1.42 -13.84
CA PHE A 429 24.93 0.49 -14.30
C PHE A 429 24.72 -0.05 -15.71
N CYS A 430 23.48 -0.06 -16.22
CA CYS A 430 23.17 -0.54 -17.56
C CYS A 430 22.82 0.61 -18.50
N TYR A 431 21.72 1.32 -18.25
CA TYR A 431 21.15 2.25 -19.24
C TYR A 431 21.93 3.55 -19.40
N LEU A 432 22.49 4.08 -18.31
CA LEU A 432 23.29 5.32 -18.31
C LEU A 432 24.80 5.03 -18.43
N ASN A 433 25.19 3.76 -18.55
CA ASN A 433 26.59 3.39 -18.67
C ASN A 433 27.11 3.67 -20.09
N GLY A 434 28.13 4.51 -20.19
CA GLY A 434 28.70 4.94 -21.46
C GLY A 434 29.22 3.79 -22.33
N GLU A 435 29.77 2.74 -21.72
CA GLU A 435 30.25 1.56 -22.45
C GLU A 435 29.08 0.79 -23.08
N VAL A 436 28.02 0.56 -22.30
CA VAL A 436 26.80 -0.12 -22.77
C VAL A 436 26.11 0.70 -23.86
N LEU A 437 25.98 2.01 -23.66
CA LEU A 437 25.41 2.93 -24.65
C LEU A 437 26.20 2.92 -25.95
N TYR A 438 27.54 2.90 -25.87
CA TYR A 438 28.40 2.79 -27.04
C TYR A 438 28.18 1.48 -27.80
N LEU A 439 28.12 0.35 -27.09
CA LEU A 439 27.87 -0.97 -27.69
C LEU A 439 26.49 -1.03 -28.36
N LEU A 440 25.44 -0.56 -27.69
CA LEU A 440 24.09 -0.50 -28.24
C LEU A 440 24.04 0.36 -29.51
N ARG A 441 24.64 1.56 -29.49
CA ARG A 441 24.72 2.44 -30.67
C ARG A 441 25.46 1.77 -31.82
N ARG A 442 26.57 1.10 -31.54
CA ARG A 442 27.36 0.37 -32.55
C ARG A 442 26.56 -0.77 -33.17
N THR A 443 25.83 -1.55 -32.37
CA THR A 443 24.95 -2.62 -32.85
C THR A 443 23.81 -2.06 -33.70
N HIS A 444 23.18 -0.97 -33.26
CA HIS A 444 22.12 -0.31 -34.01
C HIS A 444 22.60 0.23 -35.36
N GLN A 445 23.78 0.84 -35.41
CA GLN A 445 24.40 1.30 -36.67
C GLN A 445 24.66 0.12 -37.63
N ARG A 446 25.18 -1.01 -37.14
CA ARG A 446 25.40 -2.22 -37.94
C ARG A 446 24.10 -2.80 -38.47
N TYR A 447 23.06 -2.87 -37.65
CA TYR A 447 21.73 -3.33 -38.06
C TYR A 447 21.14 -2.41 -39.15
N LYS A 448 21.24 -1.09 -38.99
CA LYS A 448 20.78 -0.12 -39.99
C LYS A 448 21.48 -0.33 -41.34
N LEU A 449 22.80 -0.47 -41.34
CA LEU A 449 23.58 -0.78 -42.54
C LEU A 449 23.14 -2.11 -43.18
N HIS A 450 22.99 -3.17 -42.39
CA HIS A 450 22.56 -4.46 -42.89
C HIS A 450 21.16 -4.42 -43.52
N ASN A 451 20.20 -3.72 -42.88
CA ASN A 451 18.86 -3.58 -43.41
C ASN A 451 18.82 -2.72 -44.69
N GLN A 452 19.69 -1.71 -44.81
CA GLN A 452 19.87 -0.98 -46.07
C GLN A 452 20.41 -1.88 -47.19
N PHE A 453 21.39 -2.76 -46.91
CA PHE A 453 21.87 -3.74 -47.90
C PHE A 453 20.78 -4.77 -48.27
N ARG A 454 19.98 -5.23 -47.31
CA ARG A 454 18.84 -6.13 -47.56
C ARG A 454 17.79 -5.48 -48.46
N ASN A 455 17.42 -4.23 -48.18
CA ASN A 455 16.48 -3.48 -49.01
C ASN A 455 17.05 -3.19 -50.42
N ARG A 456 18.36 -2.93 -50.55
CA ARG A 456 19.03 -2.81 -51.85
C ARG A 456 19.03 -4.12 -52.64
N LYS A 457 19.24 -5.28 -52.00
CA LYS A 457 19.13 -6.60 -52.65
C LYS A 457 17.71 -6.88 -53.14
N ASN A 458 16.68 -6.60 -52.32
CA ASN A 458 15.29 -6.75 -52.76
C ASN A 458 14.94 -5.81 -53.93
N SER A 459 15.44 -4.57 -53.91
CA SER A 459 15.27 -3.64 -55.04
C SER A 459 16.07 -4.06 -56.30
N GLY A 460 17.25 -4.66 -56.13
CA GLY A 460 18.06 -5.21 -57.22
C GLY A 460 17.48 -6.47 -57.85
N ILE A 461 16.84 -7.34 -57.08
CA ILE A 461 16.07 -8.48 -57.59
C ILE A 461 14.88 -8.00 -58.41
N MET A 462 14.16 -6.97 -57.94
CA MET A 462 13.06 -6.35 -58.68
C MET A 462 13.52 -5.72 -60.00
N ARG A 463 14.71 -5.07 -60.03
CA ARG A 463 15.31 -4.56 -61.28
C ARG A 463 15.75 -5.67 -62.24
N ARG A 464 16.28 -6.79 -61.74
CA ARG A 464 16.68 -7.93 -62.57
C ARG A 464 15.49 -8.59 -63.27
N TRP A 465 14.29 -8.55 -62.67
CA TRP A 465 13.06 -9.01 -63.30
C TRP A 465 12.53 -8.02 -64.36
N SER A 466 12.79 -6.72 -64.20
CA SER A 466 12.46 -5.70 -65.21
C SER A 466 13.37 -5.75 -66.44
N THR A 467 14.66 -6.09 -66.28
CA THR A 467 15.59 -6.24 -67.43
C THR A 467 15.35 -7.52 -68.22
N THR A 468 14.92 -8.61 -67.60
CA THR A 468 14.57 -9.85 -68.33
C THR A 468 13.30 -9.70 -69.17
N LEU A 469 12.35 -8.85 -68.77
CA LEU A 469 11.15 -8.55 -69.55
C LEU A 469 11.39 -7.60 -70.74
N THR A 470 12.46 -6.78 -70.70
CA THR A 470 12.80 -5.87 -71.80
C THR A 470 13.71 -6.51 -72.86
N THR A 471 14.44 -7.58 -72.52
CA THR A 471 15.26 -8.34 -73.50
C THR A 471 14.49 -9.38 -74.30
N MET A 472 13.19 -9.59 -74.06
CA MET A 472 12.36 -10.50 -74.86
C MET A 472 11.65 -9.85 -76.05
N ASN A 473 11.80 -8.53 -76.27
CA ASN A 473 10.98 -7.79 -77.23
C ASN A 473 11.75 -7.13 -78.40
N ASP A 474 13.01 -7.50 -78.64
CA ASP A 474 13.83 -6.87 -79.71
C ASP A 474 14.51 -7.87 -80.67
N SER A 475 13.92 -9.05 -80.85
CA SER A 475 14.43 -10.03 -81.81
C SER A 475 13.31 -10.78 -82.51
N GLN A 476 12.54 -10.09 -83.35
CA GLN A 476 11.79 -10.69 -84.45
C GLN A 476 11.40 -9.60 -85.48
N ASN A 477 12.34 -9.27 -86.38
CA ASN A 477 11.99 -8.66 -87.66
C ASN A 477 12.95 -9.17 -88.76
N HIS A 478 12.55 -10.26 -89.43
CA HIS A 478 12.95 -10.53 -90.80
C HIS A 478 11.85 -11.34 -91.51
N ASN A 479 11.14 -10.63 -92.38
CA ASN A 479 10.56 -11.03 -93.67
C ASN A 479 9.62 -12.24 -93.74
N SER A 480 8.33 -11.95 -93.96
CA SER A 480 7.52 -12.71 -94.89
C SER A 480 6.57 -11.80 -95.68
N HIS A 481 6.59 -12.03 -96.99
CA HIS A 481 5.87 -11.32 -98.05
C HIS A 481 4.34 -11.57 -98.03
N HIS A 482 3.64 -10.69 -98.76
CA HIS A 482 2.33 -10.83 -99.43
C HIS A 482 1.03 -10.30 -98.75
N LYS A 483 0.68 -9.05 -99.16
CA LYS A 483 -0.62 -8.49 -99.65
C LYS A 483 -1.87 -9.40 -99.55
N THR A 484 -3.09 -8.94 -99.18
CA THR A 484 -3.86 -7.76 -99.67
C THR A 484 -5.19 -7.53 -98.88
N LYS A 485 -5.61 -6.25 -98.72
CA LYS A 485 -6.99 -5.64 -98.68
C LYS A 485 -8.02 -6.12 -97.63
N SER A 486 -8.92 -5.33 -97.02
CA SER A 486 -9.38 -3.92 -97.11
C SER A 486 -10.36 -3.61 -95.94
N GLY A 487 -10.36 -2.37 -95.42
CA GLY A 487 -11.45 -1.66 -94.70
C GLY A 487 -11.81 -2.10 -93.26
N ASP A 488 -12.32 -1.28 -92.34
CA ASP A 488 -12.49 0.17 -92.21
C ASP A 488 -12.90 0.46 -90.74
N HIS A 489 -12.65 1.69 -90.27
CA HIS A 489 -13.29 2.42 -89.14
C HIS A 489 -12.96 2.19 -87.63
N LYS A 490 -12.54 3.34 -87.04
CA LYS A 490 -12.33 3.81 -85.64
C LYS A 490 -13.66 3.87 -84.83
N PRO A 491 -13.76 4.22 -83.50
CA PRO A 491 -12.99 5.25 -82.72
C PRO A 491 -12.59 4.85 -81.26
N LYS A 492 -11.48 5.35 -80.66
CA LYS A 492 -11.22 6.63 -79.90
C LYS A 492 -11.87 6.68 -78.49
N GLU A 493 -11.07 6.69 -77.40
CA GLU A 493 -10.61 7.84 -76.56
C GLU A 493 -11.36 7.83 -75.19
N THR A 494 -10.79 7.93 -73.98
CA THR A 494 -10.08 9.07 -73.37
C THR A 494 -9.66 8.79 -71.89
N ALA A 495 -8.53 9.40 -71.46
CA ALA A 495 -8.24 10.15 -70.21
C ALA A 495 -8.35 9.44 -68.82
N ASN A 496 -7.53 9.70 -67.78
CA ASN A 496 -6.42 10.64 -67.51
C ASN A 496 -5.73 10.20 -66.20
N HIS A 497 -4.44 10.47 -66.00
CA HIS A 497 -3.82 10.53 -64.67
C HIS A 497 -2.66 11.55 -64.63
N SER A 498 -2.25 11.90 -63.41
CA SER A 498 -0.98 12.52 -63.01
C SER A 498 -1.01 14.06 -62.82
N GLN A 499 -0.24 14.70 -61.95
CA GLN A 499 0.79 14.33 -60.96
C GLN A 499 1.21 15.59 -60.17
N LYS A 500 2.08 15.37 -59.16
CA LYS A 500 3.23 16.17 -58.67
C LYS A 500 3.12 16.46 -57.17
N VAL A 501 3.99 15.94 -56.31
CA VAL A 501 5.47 16.13 -56.13
C VAL A 501 5.81 17.58 -55.79
N ALA A 502 6.31 17.73 -54.56
CA ALA A 502 6.73 18.93 -53.88
C ALA A 502 8.13 19.40 -54.31
N ASP A 503 8.44 20.69 -54.08
CA ASP A 503 9.77 21.07 -53.63
C ASP A 503 9.82 22.40 -52.84
N SER A 504 10.68 22.38 -51.82
CA SER A 504 11.52 23.45 -51.23
C SER A 504 11.01 24.87 -50.88
N ASN A 505 11.00 25.11 -49.57
CA ASN A 505 11.74 26.14 -48.79
C ASN A 505 11.44 27.67 -48.86
N GLU A 506 11.08 28.18 -47.68
CA GLU A 506 11.38 29.48 -47.04
C GLU A 506 11.40 30.80 -47.83
N ARG A 507 10.47 31.73 -47.51
CA ARG A 507 10.80 33.11 -47.06
C ARG A 507 9.60 33.91 -46.51
N SER A 508 9.78 34.42 -45.28
CA SER A 508 9.40 35.76 -44.75
C SER A 508 7.93 36.26 -44.71
N LYS A 509 7.65 36.86 -43.53
CA LYS A 509 6.75 38.00 -43.23
C LYS A 509 5.26 37.70 -43.24
N THR A 510 4.66 37.55 -42.06
CA THR A 510 4.16 38.66 -41.21
C THR A 510 3.95 38.17 -39.79
#